data_AF-A0A1H3TKA3-F1
#
_entry.id   AF-A0A1H3TKA3-F1
#
_cell.length_a   1.000
_cell.length_b   1.000
_cell.length_c   1.000
_cell.angle_alpha   90.00
_cell.angle_beta   90.00
_cell.angle_gamma   90.00
#
_symmetry.space_group_name_H-M   'P 1'
#
loop_
_entity.id
_entity.type
_entity.pdbx_description
1 polymer ?
#
loop_
_entity_poly.entity_id
_entity_poly.type
_entity_poly.pdbx_seq_one_letter_code
_entity_poly.pdbx_strand_id
1 'polypeptide(L)'
;MIEKPRPAVDRLLRGISTDHVETVRDAWREMLKEGATSVSQIQGKLASSAWAENPRGPLAKYFGVLLSILDELDSSAFEKEVERLRKSKLHPMHIKTLDLLSLRTLDEPATRVAGQIPVFVASDIVDRSVVVRNIETWSNTKGLSLDNVTRIDVIARRPELDYLGLYNLFFSGIILTWPASKAGGVRLWWWCLEAEFTFYHEVGHHVSRHIEGGQVAEQEKEADEYARSMMRSSRPVSTLIGRTLLWPLRLLLERLSASSRRAGVDTT
;
A
#
# COMPACT_ATOMS: atom_id res chain seq x y z
N MET A 1 2.56 24.03 -34.97
CA MET A 1 1.28 23.61 -34.35
C MET A 1 1.62 23.15 -32.95
N ILE A 2 1.07 23.78 -31.91
CA ILE A 2 1.29 23.33 -30.54
C ILE A 2 0.36 22.12 -30.34
N GLU A 3 0.92 20.92 -30.26
CA GLU A 3 0.15 19.72 -29.92
C GLU A 3 -0.55 19.96 -28.59
N LYS A 4 -1.88 19.82 -28.58
CA LYS A 4 -2.65 19.92 -27.34
C LYS A 4 -2.18 18.78 -26.43
N PRO A 5 -1.78 19.06 -25.18
CA PRO A 5 -1.28 18.02 -24.28
C PRO A 5 -2.35 16.93 -24.12
N ARG A 6 -1.90 15.65 -24.15
CA ARG A 6 -2.79 14.51 -24.00
C ARG A 6 -3.48 14.56 -22.64
N PRO A 7 -4.78 14.20 -22.54
CA PRO A 7 -5.49 14.11 -21.27
C PRO A 7 -4.72 13.29 -20.24
N ALA A 8 -4.74 13.70 -18.97
CA ALA A 8 -4.03 13.01 -17.91
C ALA A 8 -4.50 11.55 -17.76
N VAL A 9 -5.79 11.26 -17.98
CA VAL A 9 -6.32 9.87 -17.99
C VAL A 9 -5.65 8.98 -19.04
N ASP A 10 -5.30 9.50 -20.21
CA ASP A 10 -4.66 8.70 -21.26
C ASP A 10 -3.19 8.42 -20.93
N ARG A 11 -2.52 9.37 -20.26
CA ARG A 11 -1.17 9.15 -19.71
C ARG A 11 -1.20 8.12 -18.58
N LEU A 12 -2.20 8.19 -17.70
CA LEU A 12 -2.40 7.22 -16.63
C LEU A 12 -2.51 5.80 -17.20
N LEU A 13 -3.45 5.57 -18.13
CA LEU A 13 -3.66 4.25 -18.75
C LEU A 13 -2.44 3.77 -19.55
N ARG A 14 -1.71 4.69 -20.19
CA ARG A 14 -0.44 4.37 -20.85
C ARG A 14 0.60 3.91 -19.83
N GLY A 15 0.78 4.64 -18.73
CA GLY A 15 1.71 4.26 -17.67
C GLY A 15 1.39 2.86 -17.12
N ILE A 16 0.11 2.54 -16.94
CA ILE A 16 -0.33 1.22 -16.48
C ILE A 16 -0.04 0.11 -17.50
N SER A 17 -0.15 0.39 -18.81
CA SER A 17 0.17 -0.63 -19.84
C SER A 17 1.66 -0.89 -19.98
N THR A 18 2.48 0.12 -19.71
CA THR A 18 3.94 0.01 -19.83
C THR A 18 4.62 -0.24 -18.48
N ASP A 19 3.84 -0.47 -17.42
CA ASP A 19 4.30 -0.57 -16.03
C ASP A 19 5.27 0.58 -15.65
N HIS A 20 5.03 1.79 -16.18
CA HIS A 20 5.89 2.97 -15.99
C HIS A 20 5.38 3.85 -14.86
N VAL A 21 5.85 3.58 -13.65
CA VAL A 21 5.25 4.06 -12.40
C VAL A 21 5.24 5.59 -12.29
N GLU A 22 6.30 6.26 -12.71
CA GLU A 22 6.37 7.74 -12.71
C GLU A 22 5.23 8.37 -13.50
N THR A 23 4.95 7.83 -14.69
CA THR A 23 3.88 8.34 -15.55
C THR A 23 2.52 8.14 -14.92
N VAL A 24 2.32 7.00 -14.24
CA VAL A 24 1.07 6.72 -13.53
C VAL A 24 0.89 7.71 -12.38
N ARG A 25 1.90 7.86 -11.51
CA ARG A 25 1.86 8.76 -10.35
C ARG A 25 1.63 10.21 -10.75
N ASP A 26 2.38 10.71 -11.73
CA ASP A 26 2.32 12.11 -12.13
C ASP A 26 0.98 12.42 -12.80
N ALA A 27 0.48 11.51 -13.66
CA ALA A 27 -0.85 11.62 -14.23
C ALA A 27 -1.95 11.56 -13.16
N TRP A 28 -1.81 10.69 -12.15
CA TRP A 28 -2.75 10.60 -11.03
C TRP A 28 -2.84 11.92 -10.26
N ARG A 29 -1.70 12.46 -9.83
CA ARG A 29 -1.63 13.74 -9.11
C ARG A 29 -2.16 14.90 -9.94
N GLU A 30 -1.93 14.89 -11.24
CA GLU A 30 -2.49 15.88 -12.16
C GLU A 30 -4.00 15.76 -12.26
N MET A 31 -4.54 14.54 -12.36
CA MET A 31 -5.98 14.30 -12.37
C MET A 31 -6.66 14.79 -11.09
N LEU A 32 -6.03 14.57 -9.92
CA LEU A 32 -6.50 15.11 -8.63
C LEU A 32 -6.54 16.64 -8.62
N LYS A 33 -5.58 17.31 -9.28
CA LYS A 33 -5.57 18.77 -9.42
C LYS A 33 -6.64 19.28 -10.39
N GLU A 34 -6.93 18.53 -11.46
CA GLU A 34 -7.95 18.88 -12.46
C GLU A 34 -9.39 18.67 -11.98
N GLY A 35 -9.61 17.84 -10.94
CA GLY A 35 -10.89 17.67 -10.26
C GLY A 35 -12.01 17.20 -11.18
N ALA A 36 -13.07 18.01 -11.30
CA ALA A 36 -14.29 17.69 -12.05
C ALA A 36 -14.06 17.36 -13.54
N THR A 37 -13.00 17.92 -14.15
CA THR A 37 -12.64 17.61 -15.54
C THR A 37 -12.21 16.14 -15.66
N SER A 38 -11.40 15.65 -14.72
CA SER A 38 -10.97 14.26 -14.65
C SER A 38 -12.13 13.31 -14.44
N VAL A 39 -13.09 13.66 -13.57
CA VAL A 39 -14.30 12.87 -13.31
C VAL A 39 -15.04 12.55 -14.61
N SER A 40 -15.30 13.56 -15.44
CA SER A 40 -15.99 13.38 -16.73
C SER A 40 -15.22 12.49 -17.70
N GLN A 41 -13.90 12.62 -17.74
CA GLN A 41 -13.04 11.79 -18.60
C GLN A 41 -13.05 10.32 -18.15
N ILE A 42 -12.98 10.07 -16.84
CA ILE A 42 -13.01 8.73 -16.27
C ILE A 42 -14.35 8.05 -16.56
N GLN A 43 -15.47 8.73 -16.29
CA GLN A 43 -16.81 8.21 -16.59
C GLN A 43 -16.95 7.88 -18.08
N GLY A 44 -16.41 8.71 -18.97
CA GLY A 44 -16.36 8.42 -20.40
C GLY A 44 -15.62 7.12 -20.75
N LYS A 45 -14.50 6.81 -20.06
CA LYS A 45 -13.78 5.54 -20.25
C LYS A 45 -14.55 4.36 -19.65
N LEU A 46 -15.17 4.53 -18.47
CA LEU A 46 -15.96 3.50 -17.80
C LEU A 46 -17.28 3.18 -18.53
N ALA A 47 -17.76 4.06 -19.41
CA ALA A 47 -18.90 3.81 -20.29
C ALA A 47 -18.60 2.85 -21.46
N SER A 48 -17.34 2.48 -21.69
CA SER A 48 -16.94 1.58 -22.78
C SER A 48 -17.57 0.19 -22.67
N SER A 49 -17.96 -0.39 -23.81
CA SER A 49 -18.43 -1.78 -23.87
C SER A 49 -17.32 -2.82 -23.67
N ALA A 50 -16.05 -2.40 -23.68
CA ALA A 50 -14.90 -3.29 -23.51
C ALA A 50 -14.93 -4.06 -22.18
N TRP A 51 -15.63 -3.56 -21.16
CA TRP A 51 -15.75 -4.20 -19.85
C TRP A 51 -16.66 -5.43 -19.83
N ALA A 52 -17.44 -5.65 -20.89
CA ALA A 52 -18.25 -6.86 -21.06
C ALA A 52 -17.41 -8.07 -21.55
N GLU A 53 -16.22 -7.81 -22.09
CA GLU A 53 -15.36 -8.80 -22.71
C GLU A 53 -14.37 -9.41 -21.71
N ASN A 54 -13.77 -10.55 -22.07
CA ASN A 54 -12.73 -11.16 -21.25
C ASN A 54 -11.50 -10.22 -21.21
N PRO A 55 -11.09 -9.72 -20.03
CA PRO A 55 -9.97 -8.81 -19.91
C PRO A 55 -8.67 -9.47 -20.37
N ARG A 56 -8.04 -8.88 -21.40
CA ARG A 56 -6.72 -9.28 -21.89
C ARG A 56 -5.69 -8.21 -21.59
N GLY A 57 -4.51 -8.63 -21.17
CA GLY A 57 -3.39 -7.73 -20.87
C GLY A 57 -3.77 -6.65 -19.83
N PRO A 58 -3.46 -5.36 -20.06
CA PRO A 58 -3.62 -4.30 -19.06
C PRO A 58 -5.08 -3.88 -18.84
N LEU A 59 -6.03 -4.36 -19.65
CA LEU A 59 -7.47 -4.05 -19.50
C LEU A 59 -7.99 -4.43 -18.10
N ALA A 60 -7.48 -5.54 -17.56
CA ALA A 60 -7.74 -5.99 -16.20
C ALA A 60 -7.39 -4.91 -15.16
N LYS A 61 -6.26 -4.21 -15.34
CA LYS A 61 -5.74 -3.17 -14.46
C LYS A 61 -6.54 -1.86 -14.60
N TYR A 62 -6.86 -1.49 -15.83
CA TYR A 62 -7.52 -0.21 -16.14
C TYR A 62 -8.84 -0.02 -15.40
N PHE A 63 -9.69 -1.05 -15.36
CA PHE A 63 -11.00 -0.94 -14.73
C PHE A 63 -10.90 -0.55 -13.24
N GLY A 64 -10.03 -1.26 -12.50
CA GLY A 64 -9.81 -0.98 -11.08
C GLY A 64 -9.17 0.38 -10.84
N VAL A 65 -8.20 0.76 -11.67
CA VAL A 65 -7.51 2.06 -11.62
C VAL A 65 -8.49 3.22 -11.84
N LEU A 66 -9.34 3.13 -12.87
CA LEU A 66 -10.34 4.16 -13.20
C LEU A 66 -11.37 4.33 -12.08
N LEU A 67 -11.86 3.22 -11.52
CA LEU A 67 -12.77 3.26 -10.37
C LEU A 67 -12.12 3.87 -9.14
N SER A 68 -10.87 3.51 -8.86
CA SER A 68 -10.17 3.98 -7.67
C SER A 68 -9.86 5.48 -7.73
N ILE A 69 -9.56 6.02 -8.92
CA ILE A 69 -9.35 7.48 -9.06
C ILE A 69 -10.67 8.25 -9.02
N LEU A 70 -11.75 7.66 -9.52
CA LEU A 70 -13.08 8.28 -9.45
C LEU A 70 -13.52 8.44 -7.98
N ASP A 71 -13.31 7.40 -7.18
CA ASP A 71 -13.54 7.40 -5.72
C ASP A 71 -12.77 8.52 -5.01
N GLU A 72 -11.48 8.68 -5.34
CA GLU A 72 -10.64 9.71 -4.72
C GLU A 72 -11.00 11.14 -5.18
N LEU A 73 -11.47 11.29 -6.42
CA LEU A 73 -11.88 12.59 -6.97
C LEU A 73 -13.25 13.05 -6.49
N ASP A 74 -14.23 12.15 -6.50
CA ASP A 74 -15.64 12.43 -6.20
C ASP A 74 -16.35 11.14 -5.81
N SER A 75 -16.47 10.92 -4.49
CA SER A 75 -17.12 9.74 -3.92
C SER A 75 -18.60 9.60 -4.36
N SER A 76 -19.32 10.70 -4.55
CA SER A 76 -20.70 10.67 -5.03
C SER A 76 -20.78 10.24 -6.50
N ALA A 77 -19.84 10.70 -7.33
CA ALA A 77 -19.73 10.24 -8.71
C ALA A 77 -19.36 8.76 -8.78
N PHE A 78 -18.46 8.29 -7.90
CA PHE A 78 -18.13 6.89 -7.78
C PHE A 78 -19.33 6.02 -7.41
N GLU A 79 -20.11 6.38 -6.39
CA GLU A 79 -21.31 5.64 -5.98
C GLU A 79 -22.31 5.48 -7.13
N LYS A 80 -22.60 6.58 -7.83
CA LYS A 80 -23.48 6.56 -9.01
C LYS A 80 -22.94 5.65 -10.11
N GLU A 81 -21.64 5.67 -10.32
CA GLU A 81 -20.98 4.85 -11.33
C GLU A 81 -21.00 3.36 -10.96
N VAL A 82 -20.82 3.02 -9.68
CA VAL A 82 -21.00 1.65 -9.17
C VAL A 82 -22.42 1.16 -9.44
N GLU A 83 -23.44 1.96 -9.10
CA GLU A 83 -24.84 1.59 -9.36
C GLU A 83 -25.12 1.37 -10.85
N ARG A 84 -24.57 2.24 -11.71
CA ARG A 84 -24.70 2.13 -13.17
C ARG A 84 -24.01 0.85 -13.69
N LEU A 85 -22.79 0.59 -13.23
CA LEU A 85 -21.98 -0.55 -13.65
C LEU A 85 -22.58 -1.88 -13.19
N ARG A 86 -23.17 -1.95 -11.98
CA ARG A 86 -23.91 -3.13 -11.50
C ARG A 86 -25.10 -3.52 -12.38
N LYS A 87 -25.71 -2.55 -13.05
CA LYS A 87 -26.82 -2.76 -14.01
C LYS A 87 -26.33 -3.06 -15.44
N SER A 88 -25.01 -2.95 -15.67
CA SER A 88 -24.39 -3.12 -16.98
C SER A 88 -23.91 -4.56 -17.17
N LYS A 89 -23.74 -4.98 -18.44
CA LYS A 89 -23.10 -6.25 -18.74
C LYS A 89 -21.59 -6.13 -18.48
N LEU A 90 -21.12 -6.77 -17.42
CA LEU A 90 -19.70 -6.83 -17.07
C LEU A 90 -19.18 -8.26 -17.11
N HIS A 91 -17.90 -8.41 -17.45
CA HIS A 91 -17.21 -9.68 -17.28
C HIS A 91 -17.09 -10.06 -15.78
N PRO A 92 -17.18 -11.34 -15.39
CA PRO A 92 -17.12 -11.76 -13.97
C PRO A 92 -15.92 -11.22 -13.18
N MET A 93 -14.77 -11.06 -13.84
CA MET A 93 -13.59 -10.49 -13.19
C MET A 93 -13.77 -8.99 -12.86
N HIS A 94 -14.37 -8.22 -13.76
CA HIS A 94 -14.69 -6.81 -13.52
C HIS A 94 -15.80 -6.65 -12.48
N ILE A 95 -16.76 -7.57 -12.44
CA ILE A 95 -17.76 -7.65 -11.35
C ILE A 95 -17.04 -7.82 -10.01
N LYS A 96 -16.11 -8.78 -9.89
CA LYS A 96 -15.34 -8.99 -8.67
C LYS A 96 -14.53 -7.76 -8.27
N THR A 97 -13.90 -7.07 -9.23
CA THR A 97 -13.19 -5.81 -8.97
C THR A 97 -14.14 -4.71 -8.50
N LEU A 98 -15.30 -4.57 -9.15
CA LEU A 98 -16.33 -3.60 -8.77
C LEU A 98 -16.84 -3.86 -7.36
N ASP A 99 -17.12 -5.12 -7.03
CA ASP A 99 -17.59 -5.52 -5.70
C ASP A 99 -16.54 -5.20 -4.64
N LEU A 100 -15.29 -5.60 -4.86
CA LEU A 100 -14.18 -5.32 -3.94
C LEU A 100 -13.98 -3.81 -3.70
N LEU A 101 -14.00 -3.00 -4.77
CA LEU A 101 -13.83 -1.55 -4.62
C LEU A 101 -15.07 -0.88 -4.02
N SER A 102 -16.28 -1.33 -4.37
CA SER A 102 -17.51 -0.76 -3.81
C SER A 102 -17.68 -1.05 -2.31
N LEU A 103 -17.20 -2.20 -1.84
CA LEU A 103 -17.17 -2.53 -0.41
C LEU A 103 -16.23 -1.60 0.37
N ARG A 104 -15.14 -1.14 -0.26
CA ARG A 104 -14.16 -0.25 0.36
C ARG A 104 -14.72 1.16 0.61
N THR A 105 -15.54 1.68 -0.30
CA THR A 105 -16.05 3.06 -0.24
C THR A 105 -17.29 3.21 0.62
N LEU A 106 -18.12 2.17 0.73
CA LEU A 106 -19.39 2.24 1.48
C LEU A 106 -19.23 1.98 2.99
N ASP A 107 -18.04 1.54 3.42
CA ASP A 107 -17.75 1.30 4.83
C ASP A 107 -17.31 2.61 5.50
N GLU A 108 -17.96 2.98 6.61
CA GLU A 108 -17.46 4.03 7.49
C GLU A 108 -16.03 3.69 7.95
N PRO A 109 -15.10 4.67 8.01
CA PRO A 109 -13.76 4.44 8.52
C PRO A 109 -13.80 3.80 9.91
N ALA A 110 -13.03 2.75 10.11
CA ALA A 110 -12.95 2.07 11.40
C ALA A 110 -12.31 2.97 12.48
N THR A 111 -11.41 3.86 12.07
CA THR A 111 -10.87 4.96 12.88
C THR A 111 -10.28 6.05 11.96
N ARG A 112 -9.76 7.13 12.55
CA ARG A 112 -8.94 8.13 11.88
C ARG A 112 -7.65 8.36 12.65
N VAL A 113 -6.52 8.41 11.95
CA VAL A 113 -5.18 8.65 12.54
C VAL A 113 -4.57 9.95 12.03
N ALA A 114 -3.59 10.47 12.77
CA ALA A 114 -2.93 11.76 12.47
C ALA A 114 -3.93 12.90 12.16
N GLY A 115 -5.00 12.96 12.94
CA GLY A 115 -6.03 13.99 12.85
C GLY A 115 -7.13 13.71 11.83
N GLN A 116 -6.83 13.17 10.64
CA GLN A 116 -7.84 13.03 9.57
C GLN A 116 -7.69 11.81 8.65
N ILE A 117 -6.59 11.07 8.69
CA ILE A 117 -6.33 9.97 7.74
C ILE A 117 -7.29 8.82 8.08
N PRO A 118 -8.24 8.48 7.18
CA PRO A 118 -9.18 7.40 7.42
C PRO A 118 -8.48 6.04 7.38
N VAL A 119 -8.84 5.17 8.32
CA VAL A 119 -8.39 3.79 8.39
C VAL A 119 -9.56 2.87 8.12
N PHE A 120 -9.51 2.13 7.02
CA PHE A 120 -10.50 1.13 6.65
C PHE A 120 -9.99 -0.25 7.01
N VAL A 121 -10.82 -1.03 7.71
CA VAL A 121 -10.49 -2.41 8.08
C VAL A 121 -11.57 -3.31 7.52
N ALA A 122 -11.19 -4.18 6.59
CA ALA A 122 -12.11 -5.09 5.92
C ALA A 122 -12.93 -5.90 6.93
N SER A 123 -14.21 -6.09 6.60
CA SER A 123 -15.18 -6.77 7.47
C SER A 123 -14.90 -8.26 7.69
N ASP A 124 -14.08 -8.87 6.82
CA ASP A 124 -13.65 -10.26 6.90
C ASP A 124 -12.46 -10.50 7.84
N ILE A 125 -11.92 -9.44 8.46
CA ILE A 125 -10.91 -9.54 9.52
C ILE A 125 -11.62 -9.78 10.86
N VAL A 126 -11.32 -10.90 11.52
CA VAL A 126 -11.99 -11.30 12.79
C VAL A 126 -11.74 -10.30 13.93
N ASP A 127 -10.50 -9.84 14.11
CA ASP A 127 -10.10 -9.02 15.25
C ASP A 127 -9.91 -7.52 14.87
N ARG A 128 -10.91 -6.90 14.23
CA ARG A 128 -10.83 -5.50 13.73
C ARG A 128 -10.38 -4.50 14.79
N SER A 129 -10.85 -4.64 16.04
CA SER A 129 -10.48 -3.74 17.14
C SER A 129 -8.99 -3.82 17.50
N VAL A 130 -8.37 -4.99 17.36
CA VAL A 130 -6.92 -5.16 17.58
C VAL A 130 -6.13 -4.45 16.49
N VAL A 131 -6.58 -4.59 15.24
CA VAL A 131 -6.00 -3.89 14.08
C VAL A 131 -6.04 -2.38 14.28
N VAL A 132 -7.23 -1.84 14.58
CA VAL A 132 -7.44 -0.41 14.82
C VAL A 132 -6.50 0.11 15.91
N ARG A 133 -6.48 -0.54 17.08
CA ARG A 133 -5.61 -0.15 18.19
C ARG A 133 -4.12 -0.18 17.82
N ASN A 134 -3.70 -1.19 17.05
CA ASN A 134 -2.32 -1.30 16.59
C ASN A 134 -1.96 -0.14 15.65
N ILE A 135 -2.79 0.14 14.65
CA ILE A 135 -2.54 1.24 13.70
C ILE A 135 -2.54 2.60 14.40
N GLU A 136 -3.46 2.83 15.33
CA GLU A 136 -3.45 4.04 16.16
C GLU A 136 -2.16 4.17 16.96
N THR A 137 -1.71 3.06 17.57
CA THR A 137 -0.44 3.03 18.32
C THR A 137 0.74 3.34 17.40
N TRP A 138 0.82 2.67 16.25
CA TRP A 138 1.92 2.83 15.30
C TRP A 138 1.95 4.23 14.70
N SER A 139 0.79 4.80 14.37
CA SER A 139 0.67 6.14 13.80
C SER A 139 1.10 7.25 14.76
N ASN A 140 1.13 6.98 16.07
CA ASN A 140 1.61 7.90 17.11
C ASN A 140 3.11 7.71 17.43
N THR A 141 3.85 6.94 16.63
CA THR A 141 5.28 6.73 16.85
C THR A 141 6.05 8.03 16.68
N LYS A 142 6.90 8.36 17.67
CA LYS A 142 7.69 9.58 17.64
C LYS A 142 8.59 9.64 16.41
N GLY A 143 8.46 10.74 15.64
CA GLY A 143 9.26 10.97 14.43
C GLY A 143 8.65 10.37 13.16
N LEU A 144 7.51 9.68 13.26
CA LEU A 144 6.73 9.26 12.09
C LEU A 144 6.07 10.48 11.45
N SER A 145 6.13 10.61 10.13
CA SER A 145 5.37 11.60 9.35
C SER A 145 4.44 10.86 8.40
N LEU A 146 3.17 11.28 8.38
CA LEU A 146 2.13 10.74 7.50
C LEU A 146 1.60 11.81 6.53
N ASP A 147 2.36 12.88 6.29
CA ASP A 147 1.88 14.08 5.58
C ASP A 147 1.42 13.82 4.14
N ASN A 148 1.94 12.76 3.52
CA ASN A 148 1.59 12.34 2.16
C ASN A 148 0.70 11.10 2.13
N VAL A 149 0.21 10.63 3.28
CA VAL A 149 -0.66 9.47 3.38
C VAL A 149 -2.12 9.95 3.40
N THR A 150 -2.89 9.58 2.39
CA THR A 150 -4.29 9.97 2.23
C THR A 150 -5.26 8.98 2.86
N ARG A 151 -4.86 7.70 3.00
CA ARG A 151 -5.67 6.63 3.61
C ARG A 151 -4.84 5.44 4.04
N ILE A 152 -5.39 4.62 4.94
CA ILE A 152 -4.83 3.32 5.32
C ILE A 152 -5.92 2.26 5.15
N ASP A 153 -5.61 1.19 4.45
CA ASP A 153 -6.52 0.07 4.23
C ASP A 153 -5.93 -1.22 4.77
N VAL A 154 -6.73 -1.97 5.50
CA VAL A 154 -6.34 -3.26 6.05
C VAL A 154 -7.25 -4.33 5.47
N ILE A 155 -6.63 -5.26 4.75
CA ILE A 155 -7.33 -6.36 4.09
C ILE A 155 -6.88 -7.70 4.65
N ALA A 156 -7.75 -8.70 4.58
CA ALA A 156 -7.37 -10.06 4.91
C ALA A 156 -6.24 -10.55 3.97
N ARG A 157 -5.17 -11.10 4.55
CA ARG A 157 -4.09 -11.77 3.82
C ARG A 157 -4.68 -13.01 3.16
N ARG A 158 -4.72 -13.00 1.83
CA ARG A 158 -5.15 -14.14 1.03
C ARG A 158 -4.10 -14.39 -0.06
N PRO A 159 -3.73 -15.64 -0.36
CA PRO A 159 -2.75 -15.95 -1.40
C PRO A 159 -3.14 -15.41 -2.78
N GLU A 160 -4.44 -15.31 -3.05
CA GLU A 160 -4.97 -14.80 -4.32
C GLU A 160 -4.86 -13.27 -4.43
N LEU A 161 -4.50 -12.57 -3.35
CA LEU A 161 -4.39 -11.12 -3.28
C LEU A 161 -2.95 -10.60 -3.43
N ASP A 162 -1.96 -11.45 -3.72
CA ASP A 162 -0.66 -11.00 -4.26
C ASP A 162 -0.88 -10.16 -5.54
N TYR A 163 -1.99 -10.40 -6.25
CA TYR A 163 -2.45 -9.59 -7.36
C TYR A 163 -2.98 -8.20 -6.97
N LEU A 164 -3.49 -7.97 -5.75
CA LEU A 164 -3.95 -6.64 -5.30
C LEU A 164 -2.80 -5.69 -4.99
N GLY A 165 -1.60 -6.20 -4.67
CA GLY A 165 -0.38 -5.40 -4.64
C GLY A 165 -0.12 -4.72 -6.00
N LEU A 166 -0.42 -5.43 -7.11
CA LEU A 166 -0.29 -4.90 -8.49
C LEU A 166 -1.37 -3.87 -8.86
N TYR A 167 -2.50 -3.85 -8.17
CA TYR A 167 -3.56 -2.87 -8.40
C TYR A 167 -3.36 -1.58 -7.59
N ASN A 168 -2.61 -1.64 -6.49
CA ASN A 168 -2.52 -0.55 -5.52
C ASN A 168 -1.15 0.13 -5.35
N LEU A 169 -0.20 -0.16 -6.24
CA LEU A 169 1.14 0.47 -6.26
C LEU A 169 1.17 1.98 -6.55
N PHE A 170 0.03 2.65 -6.75
CA PHE A 170 -0.01 4.05 -7.23
C PHE A 170 -0.65 5.05 -6.26
N PHE A 171 -1.10 4.59 -5.10
CA PHE A 171 -1.88 5.40 -4.18
C PHE A 171 -1.00 6.03 -3.13
N SER A 172 -1.26 7.29 -2.80
CA SER A 172 -0.84 7.92 -1.55
C SER A 172 -1.42 7.21 -0.30
N GLY A 173 -1.83 5.94 -0.38
CA GLY A 173 -2.46 5.19 0.70
C GLY A 173 -1.66 3.95 1.06
N ILE A 174 -1.64 3.61 2.35
CA ILE A 174 -0.93 2.44 2.87
C ILE A 174 -1.87 1.25 2.87
N ILE A 175 -1.40 0.10 2.38
CA ILE A 175 -2.15 -1.15 2.48
C ILE A 175 -1.43 -2.12 3.39
N LEU A 176 -2.16 -2.63 4.36
CA LEU A 176 -1.69 -3.66 5.27
C LEU A 176 -2.46 -4.94 5.03
N THR A 177 -1.73 -6.06 5.08
CA THR A 177 -2.36 -7.37 5.08
C THR A 177 -2.45 -7.89 6.51
N TRP A 178 -3.61 -8.43 6.88
CA TRP A 178 -3.86 -8.98 8.21
C TRP A 178 -4.33 -10.43 8.15
N PRO A 179 -3.96 -11.30 9.09
CA PRO A 179 -4.49 -12.67 9.11
C PRO A 179 -6.02 -12.71 9.07
N ALA A 180 -6.57 -13.49 8.12
CA ALA A 180 -8.03 -13.70 8.02
C ALA A 180 -8.59 -14.50 9.20
N SER A 181 -7.81 -15.43 9.75
CA SER A 181 -8.18 -16.27 10.88
C SER A 181 -7.55 -15.77 12.17
N LYS A 182 -8.29 -15.92 13.29
CA LYS A 182 -7.79 -15.64 14.64
C LYS A 182 -6.53 -16.45 14.92
N ALA A 183 -5.39 -15.77 15.05
CA ALA A 183 -4.19 -16.39 15.63
C ALA A 183 -4.09 -16.08 17.12
N GLY A 184 -3.58 -17.06 17.87
CA GLY A 184 -3.22 -16.88 19.27
C GLY A 184 -1.71 -16.87 19.48
N GLY A 185 -1.30 -16.34 20.64
CA GLY A 185 0.06 -16.49 21.17
C GLY A 185 1.17 -15.87 20.32
N VAL A 186 2.29 -16.59 20.24
CA VAL A 186 3.53 -16.11 19.59
C VAL A 186 3.34 -15.83 18.10
N ARG A 187 2.48 -16.60 17.42
CA ARG A 187 2.21 -16.41 15.99
C ARG A 187 1.52 -15.08 15.71
N LEU A 188 0.53 -14.72 16.54
CA LEU A 188 -0.12 -13.40 16.46
C LEU A 188 0.89 -12.28 16.73
N TRP A 189 1.73 -12.45 17.76
CA TRP A 189 2.76 -11.47 18.08
C TRP A 189 3.75 -11.25 16.93
N TRP A 190 4.22 -12.32 16.28
CA TRP A 190 5.10 -12.25 15.12
C TRP A 190 4.43 -11.55 13.94
N TRP A 191 3.17 -11.86 13.67
CA TRP A 191 2.42 -11.19 12.60
C TRP A 191 2.16 -9.72 12.87
N CYS A 192 1.88 -9.35 14.12
CA CYS A 192 1.78 -7.94 14.49
C CYS A 192 3.10 -7.21 14.25
N LEU A 193 4.25 -7.84 14.52
CA LEU A 193 5.57 -7.26 14.22
C LEU A 193 5.83 -7.12 12.74
N GLU A 194 5.48 -8.14 11.95
CA GLU A 194 5.61 -8.13 10.50
C GLU A 194 4.75 -6.99 9.90
N ALA A 195 3.48 -6.89 10.32
CA ALA A 195 2.59 -5.82 9.87
C ALA A 195 3.02 -4.43 10.34
N GLU A 196 3.56 -4.28 11.55
CA GLU A 196 4.15 -3.02 12.04
C GLU A 196 5.34 -2.61 11.20
N PHE A 197 6.22 -3.55 10.86
CA PHE A 197 7.37 -3.30 10.00
C PHE A 197 6.91 -2.87 8.60
N THR A 198 5.99 -3.61 7.98
CA THR A 198 5.40 -3.23 6.68
C THR A 198 4.77 -1.85 6.74
N PHE A 199 4.00 -1.53 7.78
CA PHE A 199 3.43 -0.19 7.95
C PHE A 199 4.50 0.90 7.91
N TYR A 200 5.58 0.77 8.67
CA TYR A 200 6.64 1.78 8.64
C TYR A 200 7.44 1.78 7.33
N HIS A 201 7.58 0.63 6.67
CA HIS A 201 8.25 0.51 5.36
C HIS A 201 7.46 1.28 4.29
N GLU A 202 6.13 1.10 4.23
CA GLU A 202 5.26 1.87 3.32
C GLU A 202 5.31 3.38 3.64
N VAL A 203 5.30 3.76 4.92
CA VAL A 203 5.51 5.17 5.31
C VAL A 203 6.88 5.69 4.84
N GLY A 204 7.93 4.86 4.92
CA GLY A 204 9.27 5.18 4.42
C GLY A 204 9.24 5.54 2.94
N HIS A 205 8.51 4.79 2.11
CA HIS A 205 8.30 5.14 0.71
C HIS A 205 7.63 6.50 0.54
N HIS A 206 6.62 6.83 1.35
CA HIS A 206 5.95 8.13 1.28
C HIS A 206 6.83 9.30 1.75
N VAL A 207 7.64 9.11 2.79
CA VAL A 207 8.53 10.14 3.36
C VAL A 207 9.65 10.46 2.38
N SER A 208 10.31 9.44 1.84
CA SER A 208 11.40 9.59 0.87
C SER A 208 10.90 9.87 -0.55
N ARG A 209 9.57 9.97 -0.74
CA ARG A 209 8.92 10.21 -2.04
C ARG A 209 9.38 9.20 -3.10
N HIS A 210 9.58 7.97 -2.67
CA HIS A 210 9.95 6.86 -3.53
C HIS A 210 8.95 6.71 -4.66
N ILE A 211 9.50 6.26 -5.79
CA ILE A 211 8.79 6.19 -7.06
C ILE A 211 8.32 4.76 -7.29
N GLU A 212 9.06 3.77 -6.80
CA GLU A 212 8.87 2.36 -7.13
C GLU A 212 9.07 1.49 -5.86
N GLY A 213 7.99 1.27 -5.10
CA GLY A 213 7.98 0.22 -4.08
C GLY A 213 8.17 -1.15 -4.73
N GLY A 214 9.23 -1.85 -4.33
CA GLY A 214 9.57 -3.22 -4.70
C GLY A 214 10.48 -3.39 -5.93
N GLN A 215 10.86 -2.34 -6.67
CA GLN A 215 11.63 -2.47 -7.92
C GLN A 215 13.03 -1.85 -7.90
N VAL A 216 13.23 -0.75 -7.16
CA VAL A 216 14.55 -0.12 -7.02
C VAL A 216 15.17 -0.54 -5.69
N ALA A 217 16.23 -1.35 -5.74
CA ALA A 217 16.87 -1.91 -4.55
C ALA A 217 17.33 -0.84 -3.54
N GLU A 218 17.74 0.33 -4.02
CA GLU A 218 18.12 1.46 -3.17
C GLU A 218 16.92 2.05 -2.43
N GLN A 219 15.77 2.18 -3.09
CA GLN A 219 14.52 2.68 -2.47
C GLN A 219 14.00 1.70 -1.43
N GLU A 220 14.05 0.40 -1.73
CA GLU A 220 13.69 -0.67 -0.78
C GLU A 220 14.56 -0.61 0.47
N LYS A 221 15.87 -0.43 0.27
CA LYS A 221 16.82 -0.34 1.38
C LYS A 221 16.57 0.91 2.24
N GLU A 222 16.29 2.05 1.63
CA GLU A 222 15.98 3.28 2.35
C GLU A 222 14.67 3.16 3.14
N ALA A 223 13.63 2.58 2.54
CA ALA A 223 12.35 2.30 3.21
C ALA A 223 12.53 1.31 4.38
N ASP A 224 13.35 0.28 4.20
CA ASP A 224 13.74 -0.67 5.24
C ASP A 224 14.50 0.01 6.40
N GLU A 225 15.44 0.90 6.10
CA GLU A 225 16.20 1.63 7.11
C GLU A 225 15.28 2.56 7.91
N TYR A 226 14.36 3.24 7.24
CA TYR A 226 13.31 4.02 7.87
C TYR A 226 12.44 3.16 8.79
N ALA A 227 11.94 2.02 8.29
CA ALA A 227 11.11 1.09 9.06
C ALA A 227 11.84 0.60 10.31
N ARG A 228 13.10 0.18 10.20
CA ARG A 228 13.92 -0.23 11.34
C ARG A 228 14.15 0.89 12.35
N SER A 229 14.24 2.14 11.88
CA SER A 229 14.34 3.32 12.76
C SER A 229 13.04 3.51 13.55
N MET A 230 11.89 3.44 12.88
CA MET A 230 10.58 3.57 13.51
C MET A 230 10.26 2.43 14.48
N MET A 231 10.60 1.18 14.13
CA MET A 231 10.49 0.02 15.03
C MET A 231 11.27 0.21 16.35
N ARG A 232 12.44 0.87 16.29
CA ARG A 232 13.23 1.18 17.48
C ARG A 232 12.58 2.29 18.30
N SER A 233 12.04 3.31 17.64
CA SER A 233 11.33 4.43 18.26
C SER A 233 10.00 4.03 18.89
N SER A 234 9.27 3.06 18.31
CA SER A 234 8.01 2.56 18.86
C SER A 234 8.22 1.69 20.10
N ARG A 235 9.40 1.07 20.23
CA ARG A 235 9.73 0.10 21.29
C ARG A 235 11.05 0.44 22.00
N PRO A 236 11.16 1.58 22.71
CA PRO A 236 12.42 2.04 23.29
C PRO A 236 12.97 1.08 24.36
N VAL A 237 12.10 0.51 25.20
CA VAL A 237 12.50 -0.41 26.28
C VAL A 237 13.02 -1.74 25.71
N SER A 238 12.33 -2.32 24.73
CA SER A 238 12.77 -3.57 24.09
C SER A 238 14.08 -3.38 23.33
N THR A 239 14.24 -2.24 22.67
CA THR A 239 15.51 -1.87 21.99
C THR A 239 16.65 -1.76 22.99
N LEU A 240 16.42 -1.15 24.16
CA LEU A 240 17.43 -1.05 25.22
C LEU A 240 17.83 -2.43 25.74
N ILE A 241 16.86 -3.28 26.09
CA ILE A 241 17.10 -4.65 26.59
C ILE A 241 17.86 -5.47 25.54
N GLY A 242 17.46 -5.42 24.28
CA GLY A 242 18.13 -6.11 23.18
C GLY A 242 19.59 -5.65 23.01
N ARG A 243 19.86 -4.34 23.08
CA ARG A 243 21.24 -3.83 23.04
C ARG A 243 22.06 -4.37 24.21
N THR A 244 21.51 -4.37 25.42
CA THR A 244 22.24 -4.84 26.61
C THR A 244 22.49 -6.36 26.59
N LEU A 245 21.52 -7.17 26.14
CA LEU A 245 21.65 -8.64 26.07
C LEU A 245 22.51 -9.11 24.90
N LEU A 246 22.44 -8.45 23.74
CA LEU A 246 23.18 -8.85 22.54
C LEU A 246 24.58 -8.24 22.44
N TRP A 247 24.88 -7.16 23.19
CA TRP A 247 26.23 -6.58 23.26
C TRP A 247 27.32 -7.59 23.66
N PRO A 248 27.16 -8.42 24.72
CA PRO A 248 28.16 -9.44 25.04
C PRO A 248 28.29 -10.52 23.96
N LEU A 249 27.20 -10.89 23.29
CA LEU A 249 27.22 -11.86 22.18
C LEU A 249 27.96 -11.32 20.95
N ARG A 250 27.81 -10.03 20.65
CA ARG A 250 28.55 -9.37 19.56
C ARG A 250 30.06 -9.38 19.82
N LEU A 251 30.47 -9.08 21.05
CA LEU A 251 31.89 -9.16 21.46
C LEU A 251 32.44 -10.59 21.31
N LEU A 252 31.63 -11.61 21.63
CA LEU A 252 32.00 -13.02 21.45
C LEU A 252 32.14 -13.40 19.97
N LEU A 253 31.22 -12.98 19.11
CA LEU A 253 31.28 -13.25 17.66
C LEU A 253 32.43 -12.52 16.96
N GLU A 254 32.73 -11.28 17.36
CA GLU A 254 33.91 -10.54 16.88
C GLU A 254 35.22 -11.22 17.30
N ARG A 255 35.28 -11.82 18.52
CA ARG A 255 36.42 -12.63 18.95
C ARG A 255 36.57 -13.94 18.17
N LEU A 256 35.47 -14.64 17.90
CA LEU A 256 35.49 -15.89 17.14
C LEU A 256 35.89 -15.67 15.68
N SER A 257 35.39 -14.61 15.05
CA SER A 257 35.78 -14.25 13.67
C SER A 257 37.24 -13.77 13.58
N ALA A 258 37.75 -13.06 14.58
CA ALA A 258 39.16 -12.69 14.67
C ALA A 258 40.08 -13.92 14.88
N SER A 259 39.65 -14.90 15.68
CA SER A 259 40.38 -16.15 15.89
C SER A 259 40.45 -17.00 14.61
N SER A 260 39.37 -17.05 13.83
CA SER A 260 39.33 -17.77 12.55
C SER A 260 40.23 -17.12 11.49
N ARG A 261 40.41 -15.79 11.51
CA ARG A 261 41.33 -15.10 10.59
C ARG A 261 42.80 -15.33 10.94
N ARG A 262 43.15 -15.48 12.23
CA ARG A 262 44.53 -15.82 12.63
C ARG A 262 44.91 -17.24 12.26
N ALA A 263 44.01 -18.20 12.43
CA ALA A 263 44.29 -19.61 12.11
C ALA A 263 44.52 -19.87 10.61
N GLY A 264 44.05 -19.00 9.71
CA GLY A 264 44.26 -19.13 8.26
C GLY A 264 45.55 -18.50 7.72
N VAL A 265 46.28 -17.72 8.54
CA VAL A 265 47.53 -17.07 8.13
C VAL A 265 48.76 -17.94 8.44
N ASP A 266 48.64 -18.90 9.35
CA ASP A 266 49.74 -19.79 9.75
C ASP A 266 49.84 -21.08 8.88
N THR A 267 49.05 -21.18 7.80
CA THR A 267 49.00 -22.35 6.89
C THR A 267 49.54 -22.10 5.48
N THR A 268 50.28 -21.01 5.25
CA THR A 268 50.95 -20.70 3.97
C THR A 268 52.45 -20.57 4.12
#